data_AF-A0A6G0IEU2-F1
#
_entry.id   AF-A0A6G0IEU2-F1
#
_cell.length_a   1.000
_cell.length_b   1.000
_cell.length_c   1.000
_cell.angle_alpha   90.00
_cell.angle_beta   90.00
_cell.angle_gamma   90.00
#
_symmetry.space_group_name_H-M   'P 1'
#
loop_
_entity.id
_entity.type
_entity.pdbx_description
1 polymer ?
#
loop_
_entity_poly.entity_id
_entity_poly.type
_entity_poly.pdbx_seq_one_letter_code
_entity_poly.pdbx_strand_id
1 'polypeptide(L)'
;MSSKCSAVLLNVLFLVRALSAHECTPCNLRTCPAKAPHGCEGGRILARDPCGCCDQCARLEWEPCGGQDWAHGYCALGLTCASFNTTGAATIPEIGVCKVLPENPEAGLEDERCPLMTGCDRAGGQCVCDARHSCLGTFTYPDQETCMKASKSEGRRHDHRERHREKYVGPSNPACMFSGCNLTAEGCVCESQSCHHHFAYINRSQCQEAAEELSALVTSVPATSPSARADSAPVPLSQASGQPGDCCDVFECQKVSPKCVHNGKEFSEGEVYRMDPCWLCQCRGGISFCSKAECAELDCENFYIPEGECCPVCLDVELLSVDSTKASCWVNNKLRAHEEQWKED
;
A
#
# COMPACT_ATOMS: atom_id res chain seq x y z
N MET A 1 17.25 -15.85 59.41
CA MET A 1 16.08 -15.07 58.90
C MET A 1 16.42 -14.09 57.77
N SER A 2 17.64 -14.08 57.19
CA SER A 2 18.05 -13.07 56.20
C SER A 2 17.83 -13.43 54.72
N SER A 3 17.57 -14.70 54.39
CA SER A 3 17.50 -15.17 52.98
C SER A 3 16.15 -14.90 52.31
N LYS A 4 15.05 -14.86 53.08
CA LYS A 4 13.70 -14.63 52.54
C LYS A 4 13.43 -13.16 52.15
N CYS A 5 14.11 -12.19 52.77
CA CYS A 5 13.99 -10.77 52.38
C CYS A 5 14.60 -10.49 51.00
N SER A 6 15.72 -11.13 50.65
CA SER A 6 16.40 -10.90 49.37
C SER A 6 15.57 -11.38 48.18
N ALA A 7 14.92 -12.55 48.30
CA ALA A 7 14.07 -13.10 47.25
C ALA A 7 12.77 -12.30 47.02
N VAL A 8 12.22 -11.68 48.07
CA VAL A 8 11.05 -10.80 47.95
C VAL A 8 11.45 -9.47 47.31
N LEU A 9 12.60 -8.89 47.68
CA LEU A 9 13.09 -7.65 47.07
C LEU A 9 13.42 -7.81 45.58
N LEU A 10 14.01 -8.96 45.20
CA LEU A 10 14.27 -9.31 43.79
C LEU A 10 12.98 -9.50 42.99
N ASN A 11 11.95 -10.15 43.56
CA ASN A 11 10.65 -10.27 42.89
C ASN A 11 9.91 -8.93 42.78
N VAL A 12 10.03 -8.04 43.76
CA VAL A 12 9.48 -6.67 43.67
C VAL A 12 10.22 -5.85 42.61
N LEU A 13 11.56 -5.95 42.52
CA LEU A 13 12.33 -5.30 41.46
C LEU A 13 12.02 -5.85 40.06
N PHE A 14 11.74 -7.16 39.94
CA PHE A 14 11.27 -7.77 38.70
C PHE A 14 9.82 -7.38 38.34
N LEU A 15 8.94 -7.23 39.33
CA LEU A 15 7.57 -6.73 39.12
C LEU A 15 7.55 -5.23 38.76
N VAL A 16 8.47 -4.42 39.30
CA VAL A 16 8.60 -2.99 38.95
C VAL A 16 9.15 -2.80 37.53
N ARG A 17 9.94 -3.75 37.02
CA ARG A 17 10.42 -3.72 35.61
C ARG A 17 9.34 -4.06 34.58
N ALA A 18 8.18 -4.58 34.99
CA ALA A 18 7.09 -4.95 34.10
C ALA A 18 6.12 -3.79 33.76
N LEU A 19 6.38 -2.58 34.27
CA LEU A 19 5.60 -1.37 33.99
C LEU A 19 6.52 -0.23 33.56
N SER A 20 7.32 -0.42 32.50
CA SER A 20 7.82 0.75 31.76
C SER A 20 6.75 1.16 30.74
N ALA A 21 5.66 1.75 31.22
CA ALA A 21 4.92 2.66 30.36
C ALA A 21 5.88 3.81 30.02
N HIS A 22 6.03 4.14 28.75
CA HIS A 22 6.86 5.28 28.33
C HIS A 22 6.41 6.54 29.06
N GLU A 23 7.24 7.01 30.00
CA GLU A 23 6.97 8.24 30.75
C GLU A 23 7.17 9.43 29.81
N CYS A 24 6.05 9.95 29.30
CA CYS A 24 6.04 11.14 28.46
C CYS A 24 6.46 12.39 29.25
N THR A 25 7.27 13.24 28.64
CA THR A 25 7.56 14.56 29.20
C THR A 25 6.27 15.41 29.26
N PRO A 26 6.00 16.14 30.35
CA PRO A 26 4.84 17.03 30.44
C PRO A 26 4.74 18.02 29.29
N CYS A 27 3.54 18.22 28.76
CA CYS A 27 3.30 19.02 27.57
C CYS A 27 3.84 20.45 27.60
N ASN A 28 3.78 21.10 28.75
CA ASN A 28 4.25 22.47 28.94
C ASN A 28 5.79 22.61 28.82
N LEU A 29 6.52 21.49 28.83
CA LEU A 29 7.97 21.44 28.66
C LEU A 29 8.37 20.93 27.26
N ARG A 30 7.40 20.50 26.44
CA ARG A 30 7.65 19.98 25.10
C ARG A 30 7.57 21.09 24.06
N THR A 31 8.48 21.03 23.08
CA THR A 31 8.44 21.92 21.91
C THR A 31 7.80 21.17 20.76
N CYS A 32 6.57 21.53 20.40
CA CYS A 32 5.89 20.92 19.27
C CYS A 32 6.36 21.56 17.94
N PRO A 33 6.47 20.78 16.85
CA PRO A 33 6.71 21.32 15.52
C PRO A 33 5.62 22.33 15.14
N ALA A 34 5.98 23.35 14.35
CA ALA A 34 5.04 24.37 13.92
C ALA A 34 3.88 23.73 13.14
N LYS A 35 2.65 23.94 13.63
CA LYS A 35 1.43 23.46 12.98
C LYS A 35 1.28 24.15 11.62
N ALA A 36 1.09 23.36 10.56
CA ALA A 36 0.91 23.89 9.22
C ALA A 36 -0.36 24.79 9.16
N PRO A 37 -0.28 25.99 8.55
CA PRO A 37 -1.38 26.96 8.56
C PRO A 37 -2.61 26.52 7.75
N HIS A 38 -2.46 25.55 6.83
CA HIS A 38 -3.52 25.06 5.94
C HIS A 38 -3.94 23.61 6.22
N GLY A 39 -3.64 23.10 7.42
CA GLY A 39 -3.82 21.68 7.72
C GLY A 39 -2.74 20.83 7.05
N CYS A 40 -2.99 19.53 6.91
CA CYS A 40 -2.02 18.60 6.36
C CYS A 40 -2.13 18.52 4.84
N GLU A 41 -1.07 18.96 4.14
CA GLU A 41 -0.98 18.90 2.67
C GLU A 41 -0.64 17.48 2.18
N GLY A 42 -0.98 17.19 0.92
CA GLY A 42 -0.62 15.91 0.28
C GLY A 42 -1.43 14.70 0.75
N GLY A 43 -2.69 14.90 1.17
CA GLY A 43 -3.59 13.80 1.59
C GLY A 43 -3.26 13.20 2.94
N ARG A 44 -2.35 13.83 3.70
CA ARG A 44 -2.02 13.42 5.08
C ARG A 44 -3.16 13.77 6.03
N ILE A 45 -3.38 12.91 7.01
CA ILE A 45 -4.32 13.16 8.09
C ILE A 45 -3.62 13.78 9.30
N LEU A 46 -4.37 14.52 10.11
CA LEU A 46 -3.87 15.06 11.36
C LEU A 46 -3.64 13.91 12.34
N ALA A 47 -2.45 13.88 12.93
CA ALA A 47 -2.07 12.92 13.96
C ALA A 47 -1.66 13.64 15.25
N ARG A 48 -2.12 13.15 16.39
CA ARG A 48 -1.65 13.57 17.71
C ARG A 48 -0.70 12.51 18.25
N ASP A 49 0.43 12.93 18.81
CA ASP A 49 1.36 11.96 19.38
C ASP A 49 0.71 11.12 20.52
N PRO A 50 1.19 9.89 20.78
CA PRO A 50 0.73 9.04 21.88
C PRO A 50 0.79 9.69 23.26
N CYS A 51 1.69 10.65 23.47
CA CYS A 51 1.74 11.43 24.70
C CYS A 51 0.63 12.50 24.80
N GLY A 52 -0.23 12.62 23.78
CA GLY A 52 -1.39 13.50 23.75
C GLY A 52 -1.08 14.98 23.56
N CYS A 53 0.12 15.33 23.07
CA CYS A 53 0.61 16.70 23.17
C CYS A 53 0.65 17.48 21.86
N CYS A 54 1.41 16.98 20.89
CA CYS A 54 1.72 17.70 19.67
C CYS A 54 0.87 17.16 18.53
N ASP A 55 0.17 18.08 17.87
CA ASP A 55 -0.49 17.84 16.59
C ASP A 55 0.54 17.94 15.46
N GLN A 56 0.70 16.86 14.70
CA GLN A 56 1.56 16.80 13.52
C GLN A 56 0.82 16.11 12.38
N CYS A 57 1.33 16.22 11.15
CA CYS A 57 0.79 15.41 10.07
C CYS A 57 1.30 13.99 10.18
N ALA A 58 0.43 13.01 9.92
CA ALA A 58 0.79 11.61 9.93
C ALA A 58 1.98 11.36 8.98
N ARG A 59 2.86 10.48 9.43
CA ARG A 59 4.07 10.07 8.69
C ARG A 59 3.69 9.02 7.66
N LEU A 60 4.13 9.23 6.41
CA LEU A 60 3.87 8.33 5.30
C LEU A 60 4.89 7.19 5.29
N GLU A 61 4.69 6.22 4.41
CA GLU A 61 5.61 5.08 4.26
C GLU A 61 7.05 5.56 4.05
N TRP A 62 8.00 4.89 4.72
CA TRP A 62 9.44 5.19 4.73
C TRP A 62 9.87 6.49 5.40
N GLU A 63 8.94 7.28 5.95
CA GLU A 63 9.29 8.44 6.73
C GLU A 63 9.73 8.07 8.16
N PRO A 64 10.66 8.82 8.77
CA PRO A 64 11.05 8.61 10.16
C PRO A 64 9.86 8.82 11.10
N CYS A 65 9.81 8.00 12.15
CA CYS A 65 8.75 7.99 13.17
C CYS A 65 9.31 7.64 14.55
N GLY A 66 8.52 7.89 15.60
CA GLY A 66 8.91 7.59 16.98
C GLY A 66 9.90 8.61 17.55
N GLY A 67 10.98 8.14 18.17
CA GLY A 67 11.89 8.98 18.94
C GLY A 67 11.39 9.28 20.36
N GLN A 68 12.23 9.95 21.14
CA GLN A 68 11.85 10.45 22.47
C GLN A 68 10.61 11.35 22.37
N ASP A 69 9.61 11.08 23.20
CA ASP A 69 8.32 11.76 23.18
C ASP A 69 7.70 11.86 21.77
N TRP A 70 7.93 10.87 20.90
CA TRP A 70 7.38 10.87 19.53
C TRP A 70 7.74 12.11 18.71
N ALA A 71 8.93 12.67 18.93
CA ALA A 71 9.42 13.86 18.23
C ALA A 71 9.46 13.71 16.69
N HIS A 72 9.58 12.48 16.17
CA HIS A 72 9.59 12.19 14.73
C HIS A 72 8.20 11.88 14.16
N GLY A 73 7.15 11.95 14.98
CA GLY A 73 5.77 11.81 14.56
C GLY A 73 5.25 10.37 14.56
N TYR A 74 3.95 10.26 14.30
CA TYR A 74 3.17 9.02 14.32
C TYR A 74 2.78 8.62 12.90
N CYS A 75 2.79 7.31 12.61
CA CYS A 75 2.53 6.80 11.26
C CYS A 75 1.05 6.91 10.85
N ALA A 76 0.81 7.04 9.54
CA ALA A 76 -0.53 7.02 8.96
C ALA A 76 -1.22 5.66 9.13
N LEU A 77 -2.52 5.62 8.83
CA LEU A 77 -3.35 4.41 8.93
C LEU A 77 -2.74 3.28 8.07
N GLY A 78 -2.69 2.06 8.63
CA GLY A 78 -2.10 0.87 8.01
C GLY A 78 -0.58 0.79 8.13
N LEU A 79 0.09 1.76 8.75
CA LEU A 79 1.55 1.78 8.90
C LEU A 79 1.96 1.65 10.36
N THR A 80 2.90 0.76 10.62
CA THR A 80 3.54 0.61 11.93
C THR A 80 4.91 1.29 11.91
N CYS A 81 5.25 2.01 12.98
CA CYS A 81 6.60 2.50 13.16
C CYS A 81 7.52 1.31 13.42
N ALA A 82 8.32 0.94 12.44
CA ALA A 82 9.12 -0.28 12.43
C ALA A 82 10.61 0.06 12.54
N SER A 83 11.39 -0.84 13.14
CA SER A 83 12.84 -0.66 13.21
C SER A 83 13.46 -0.68 11.80
N PHE A 84 14.63 -0.08 11.66
CA PHE A 84 15.44 -0.22 10.46
C PHE A 84 16.13 -1.60 10.41
N ASN A 85 16.53 -2.13 11.58
CA ASN A 85 17.35 -3.33 11.70
C ASN A 85 16.55 -4.62 11.88
N THR A 86 15.29 -4.52 12.30
CA THR A 86 14.40 -5.67 12.51
C THR A 86 13.11 -5.50 11.70
N THR A 87 12.46 -6.60 11.38
CA THR A 87 11.17 -6.63 10.66
C THR A 87 9.98 -6.25 11.55
N GLY A 88 10.18 -5.95 12.82
CA GLY A 88 9.13 -5.67 13.80
C GLY A 88 8.92 -4.20 14.12
N ALA A 89 7.92 -3.93 14.96
CA ALA A 89 7.66 -2.60 15.51
C ALA A 89 8.89 -2.06 16.26
N ALA A 90 9.17 -0.77 16.10
CA ALA A 90 10.25 -0.09 16.79
C ALA A 90 9.94 -0.01 18.30
N THR A 91 10.96 -0.30 19.11
CA THR A 91 10.92 -0.06 20.55
C THR A 91 11.21 1.41 20.82
N ILE A 92 10.16 2.22 20.97
CA ILE A 92 10.26 3.62 21.40
C ILE A 92 11.16 3.70 22.65
N PRO A 93 12.00 4.72 22.87
CA PRO A 93 12.18 5.95 22.09
C PRO A 93 13.11 5.81 20.87
N GLU A 94 13.40 4.59 20.40
CA GLU A 94 14.15 4.43 19.16
C GLU A 94 13.41 5.07 17.98
N ILE A 95 14.20 5.55 17.02
CA ILE A 95 13.68 6.12 15.78
C ILE A 95 13.49 4.97 14.80
N GLY A 96 12.27 4.84 14.30
CA GLY A 96 11.90 3.88 13.27
C GLY A 96 11.55 4.56 11.96
N VAL A 97 11.01 3.77 11.04
CA VAL A 97 10.39 4.21 9.79
C VAL A 97 9.00 3.59 9.64
N CYS A 98 8.06 4.32 9.05
CA CYS A 98 6.71 3.82 8.86
C CYS A 98 6.68 2.77 7.74
N LYS A 99 6.23 1.55 8.05
CA LYS A 99 6.13 0.44 7.10
C LYS A 99 4.82 -0.31 7.28
N VAL A 100 4.36 -0.96 6.22
CA VAL A 100 3.33 -1.98 6.33
C VAL A 100 3.96 -3.22 6.96
N LEU A 101 3.39 -3.66 8.09
CA LEU A 101 3.74 -4.94 8.70
C LEU A 101 2.59 -5.93 8.47
N PRO A 102 2.84 -7.11 7.87
CA PRO A 102 1.79 -8.09 7.59
C PRO A 102 1.03 -8.56 8.84
N GLU A 103 1.69 -8.51 10.00
CA GLU A 103 1.12 -8.91 11.29
C GLU A 103 0.16 -7.86 11.87
N ASN A 104 0.16 -6.63 11.35
CA ASN A 104 -0.67 -5.54 11.86
C ASN A 104 -1.28 -4.68 10.72
N PRO A 105 -2.20 -5.25 9.92
CA PRO A 105 -2.78 -4.57 8.75
C PRO A 105 -3.69 -3.38 9.13
N GLU A 106 -4.23 -3.36 10.35
CA GLU A 106 -5.14 -2.31 10.84
C GLU A 106 -4.43 -1.26 11.71
N ALA A 107 -3.09 -1.18 11.61
CA ALA A 107 -2.27 -0.29 12.41
C ALA A 107 -2.78 1.17 12.40
N GLY A 108 -2.91 1.77 13.58
CA GLY A 108 -3.32 3.18 13.72
C GLY A 108 -4.83 3.42 13.74
N LEU A 109 -5.68 2.42 13.47
CA LEU A 109 -7.13 2.56 13.64
C LEU A 109 -7.50 2.69 15.12
N GLU A 110 -7.00 1.75 15.93
CA GLU A 110 -7.02 1.78 17.39
C GLU A 110 -5.61 1.48 17.91
N ASP A 111 -5.15 2.29 18.86
CA ASP A 111 -3.88 2.10 19.56
C ASP A 111 -4.04 2.62 21.00
N GLU A 112 -4.00 1.70 21.96
CA GLU A 112 -4.16 1.99 23.40
C GLU A 112 -3.05 2.90 23.96
N ARG A 113 -1.94 3.09 23.25
CA ARG A 113 -0.90 4.05 23.63
C ARG A 113 -1.32 5.49 23.34
N CYS A 114 -2.33 5.68 22.50
CA CYS A 114 -2.80 6.99 22.06
C CYS A 114 -3.90 7.54 22.97
N PRO A 115 -4.09 8.88 23.00
CA PRO A 115 -5.19 9.49 23.73
C PRO A 115 -6.55 9.04 23.18
N LEU A 116 -7.58 9.14 24.03
CA LEU A 116 -8.96 8.93 23.62
C LEU A 116 -9.40 10.08 22.70
N MET A 117 -9.66 9.75 21.43
CA MET A 117 -10.18 10.66 20.44
C MET A 117 -11.69 10.46 20.32
N THR A 118 -12.44 11.56 20.41
CA THR A 118 -13.89 11.58 20.22
C THR A 118 -14.24 12.34 18.96
N GLY A 119 -15.19 11.82 18.20
CA GLY A 119 -15.72 12.53 17.04
C GLY A 119 -16.92 11.82 16.45
N CYS A 120 -17.40 12.33 15.33
CA CYS A 120 -18.62 11.85 14.70
C CYS A 120 -18.45 11.73 13.19
N ASP A 121 -19.15 10.74 12.63
CA ASP A 121 -19.28 10.52 11.20
C ASP A 121 -20.75 10.46 10.80
N ARG A 122 -21.01 10.55 9.50
CA ARG A 122 -22.35 10.40 8.95
C ARG A 122 -22.58 8.97 8.50
N ALA A 123 -23.65 8.38 9.00
CA ALA A 123 -24.14 7.08 8.55
C ALA A 123 -25.65 7.20 8.28
N GLY A 124 -26.07 6.98 7.04
CA GLY A 124 -27.49 6.96 6.67
C GLY A 124 -28.25 8.26 6.96
N GLY A 125 -27.60 9.43 6.84
CA GLY A 125 -28.19 10.74 7.13
C GLY A 125 -28.26 11.10 8.62
N GLN A 126 -27.77 10.22 9.50
CA GLN A 126 -27.65 10.48 10.94
C GLN A 126 -26.18 10.61 11.35
N CYS A 127 -25.93 11.44 12.35
CA CYS A 127 -24.61 11.58 12.96
C CYS A 127 -24.42 10.52 14.02
N VAL A 128 -23.41 9.67 13.83
CA VAL A 128 -22.97 8.65 14.78
C VAL A 128 -21.66 9.11 15.36
N CYS A 129 -21.62 9.24 16.69
CA CYS A 129 -20.44 9.68 17.42
C CYS A 129 -19.86 8.52 18.19
N ASP A 130 -18.53 8.48 18.25
CA ASP A 130 -17.78 7.40 18.84
C ASP A 130 -16.50 7.93 19.52
N ALA A 131 -15.87 7.08 20.33
CA ALA A 131 -14.65 7.40 21.06
C ALA A 131 -13.67 6.23 20.99
N ARG A 132 -12.45 6.48 20.50
CA ARG A 132 -11.43 5.43 20.27
C ARG A 132 -10.06 5.92 20.72
N HIS A 133 -9.25 5.06 21.31
CA HIS A 133 -7.84 5.38 21.53
C HIS A 133 -7.14 5.35 20.19
N SER A 134 -6.81 6.53 19.66
CA SER A 134 -6.18 6.64 18.35
C SER A 134 -5.35 7.91 18.29
N CYS A 135 -4.23 7.83 17.60
CA CYS A 135 -3.41 8.99 17.31
C CYS A 135 -3.87 9.69 16.03
N LEU A 136 -4.83 9.12 15.29
CA LEU A 136 -5.27 9.62 13.99
C LEU A 136 -6.64 10.29 14.11
N GLY A 137 -6.76 11.51 13.60
CA GLY A 137 -8.05 12.22 13.50
C GLY A 137 -8.88 11.70 12.33
N THR A 138 -9.46 10.51 12.48
CA THR A 138 -10.25 9.84 11.42
C THR A 138 -11.71 10.28 11.36
N PHE A 139 -12.23 10.91 12.42
CA PHE A 139 -13.59 11.44 12.45
C PHE A 139 -13.75 12.64 11.52
N THR A 140 -14.81 12.63 10.72
CA THR A 140 -15.15 13.71 9.80
C THR A 140 -15.54 15.00 10.55
N TYR A 141 -16.20 14.84 11.70
CA TYR A 141 -16.70 15.95 12.50
C TYR A 141 -16.21 15.84 13.95
N PRO A 142 -15.82 16.95 14.59
CA PRO A 142 -15.34 16.93 15.98
C PRO A 142 -16.45 16.67 17.00
N ASP A 143 -17.70 16.99 16.65
CA ASP A 143 -18.83 16.90 17.55
C ASP A 143 -20.16 16.66 16.80
N GLN A 144 -21.16 16.24 17.57
CA GLN A 144 -22.46 15.90 17.04
C GLN A 144 -23.19 17.10 16.43
N GLU A 145 -23.03 18.29 17.01
CA GLU A 145 -23.72 19.50 16.56
C GLU A 145 -23.20 19.94 15.19
N THR A 146 -21.88 19.94 15.01
CA THR A 146 -21.21 20.26 13.74
C THR A 146 -21.59 19.25 12.67
N CYS A 147 -21.63 17.96 13.00
CA CYS A 147 -22.11 16.92 12.10
C CYS A 147 -23.59 17.15 11.69
N MET A 148 -24.46 17.46 12.66
CA MET A 148 -25.90 17.66 12.42
C MET A 148 -26.20 18.96 11.68
N LYS A 149 -25.36 19.99 11.82
CA LYS A 149 -25.48 21.23 11.02
C LYS A 149 -25.21 20.96 9.56
N ALA A 150 -24.21 20.14 9.26
CA ALA A 150 -23.93 19.72 7.90
C ALA A 150 -25.11 18.91 7.33
N SER A 151 -25.80 18.08 8.13
CA SER A 151 -26.91 17.25 7.61
C SER A 151 -28.14 18.07 7.23
N LYS A 152 -28.34 19.22 7.86
CA LYS A 152 -29.45 20.14 7.57
C LYS A 152 -29.26 20.96 6.28
N SER A 153 -28.02 21.16 5.80
CA SER A 153 -27.78 21.89 4.54
C SER A 153 -28.20 21.11 3.29
N GLU A 154 -28.30 19.78 3.37
CA GLU A 154 -28.74 18.92 2.25
C GLU A 154 -30.25 18.67 2.24
N GLY A 155 -30.92 18.83 3.40
CA GLY A 155 -32.36 18.60 3.56
C GLY A 155 -33.30 19.63 2.90
N ARG A 156 -32.78 20.67 2.23
CA ARG A 156 -33.60 21.64 1.47
C ARG A 156 -33.83 21.26 0.01
N ARG A 157 -33.25 20.17 -0.49
CA ARG A 157 -33.40 19.75 -1.91
C ARG A 157 -34.26 18.51 -2.14
N HIS A 158 -34.68 17.79 -1.12
CA HIS A 158 -35.57 16.63 -1.29
C HIS A 158 -36.66 16.58 -0.22
N ASP A 159 -37.50 17.62 -0.18
CA ASP A 159 -38.88 17.44 0.28
C ASP A 159 -39.68 16.91 -0.90
N HIS A 160 -39.65 15.59 -1.07
CA HIS A 160 -40.81 14.80 -1.42
C HIS A 160 -40.37 13.35 -1.57
N ARG A 161 -40.96 12.52 -0.71
CA ARG A 161 -41.10 11.08 -0.86
C ARG A 161 -39.85 10.27 -0.49
N GLU A 162 -39.85 9.75 0.72
CA GLU A 162 -39.88 8.31 0.92
C GLU A 162 -40.22 8.03 2.40
N ARG A 163 -41.46 7.61 2.58
CA ARG A 163 -42.08 7.27 3.85
C ARG A 163 -42.00 5.76 4.00
N HIS A 164 -40.84 5.16 4.19
CA HIS A 164 -40.77 3.78 4.70
C HIS A 164 -39.61 3.63 5.68
N ARG A 165 -39.98 3.87 6.94
CA ARG A 165 -39.23 3.50 8.13
C ARG A 165 -39.43 2.00 8.34
N GLU A 166 -38.39 1.20 8.15
CA GLU A 166 -38.32 -0.13 8.76
C GLU A 166 -37.09 -0.25 9.64
N LYS A 167 -37.38 -0.36 10.94
CA LYS A 167 -36.46 -0.63 12.03
C LYS A 167 -35.76 -1.96 11.79
N TYR A 168 -34.44 -1.98 11.84
CA TYR A 168 -33.72 -3.12 12.37
C TYR A 168 -32.92 -2.66 13.61
N VAL A 169 -33.33 -3.17 14.77
CA VAL A 169 -32.57 -3.10 16.03
C VAL A 169 -32.15 -4.55 16.26
N GLY A 170 -30.88 -4.86 16.03
CA GLY A 170 -30.30 -6.20 16.18
C GLY A 170 -28.96 -6.12 16.95
N PRO A 171 -28.62 -7.16 17.73
CA PRO A 171 -27.82 -7.03 18.94
C PRO A 171 -26.31 -6.95 18.70
N SER A 172 -25.63 -6.27 19.63
CA SER A 172 -24.18 -6.17 19.76
C SER A 172 -23.50 -7.51 20.05
N ASN A 173 -22.66 -7.97 19.12
CA ASN A 173 -21.55 -8.91 19.36
C ASN A 173 -20.35 -8.45 18.49
N PRO A 174 -19.12 -8.30 19.01
CA PRO A 174 -18.14 -7.31 18.53
C PRO A 174 -17.09 -7.83 17.54
N ALA A 175 -17.29 -8.97 16.88
CA ALA A 175 -16.28 -9.55 16.00
C ALA A 175 -16.78 -9.64 14.56
N CYS A 176 -16.64 -8.57 13.78
CA CYS A 176 -16.93 -8.49 12.34
C CYS A 176 -18.39 -8.17 12.00
N MET A 177 -18.69 -6.86 11.96
CA MET A 177 -20.03 -6.31 11.70
C MET A 177 -20.17 -5.70 10.29
N PHE A 178 -19.12 -5.71 9.46
CA PHE A 178 -19.19 -5.08 8.15
C PHE A 178 -19.91 -6.01 7.16
N SER A 179 -20.82 -5.43 6.39
CA SER A 179 -21.54 -6.14 5.33
C SER A 179 -21.54 -5.24 4.12
N GLY A 180 -21.28 -5.82 2.96
CA GLY A 180 -21.22 -5.09 1.72
C GLY A 180 -20.97 -6.02 0.55
N CYS A 181 -20.97 -5.44 -0.65
CA CYS A 181 -20.89 -6.17 -1.89
C CYS A 181 -19.81 -5.59 -2.77
N ASN A 182 -19.14 -6.46 -3.50
CA ASN A 182 -18.23 -6.09 -4.57
C ASN A 182 -18.80 -6.62 -5.89
N LEU A 183 -18.62 -5.82 -6.94
CA LEU A 183 -18.99 -6.20 -8.29
C LEU A 183 -17.86 -7.03 -8.89
N THR A 184 -18.16 -8.24 -9.34
CA THR A 184 -17.22 -9.14 -10.01
C THR A 184 -17.70 -9.43 -11.43
N ALA A 185 -16.86 -10.09 -12.23
CA ALA A 185 -17.21 -10.50 -13.60
C ALA A 185 -18.42 -11.46 -13.66
N GLU A 186 -18.76 -12.11 -12.54
CA GLU A 186 -19.88 -13.05 -12.41
C GLU A 186 -21.12 -12.39 -11.76
N GLY A 187 -21.03 -11.08 -11.44
CA GLY A 187 -22.08 -10.28 -10.83
C GLY A 187 -21.75 -9.82 -9.42
N CYS A 188 -22.78 -9.53 -8.63
CA CYS A 188 -22.60 -9.01 -7.27
C CYS A 188 -22.34 -10.12 -6.26
N VAL A 189 -21.16 -10.09 -5.68
CA VAL A 189 -20.77 -10.97 -4.57
C VAL A 189 -20.84 -10.15 -3.28
N CYS A 190 -21.69 -10.59 -2.36
CA CYS A 190 -21.93 -9.91 -1.09
C CYS A 190 -21.47 -10.76 0.07
N GLU A 191 -20.81 -10.12 1.02
CA GLU A 191 -20.45 -10.73 2.28
C GLU A 191 -21.15 -10.00 3.43
N SER A 192 -21.52 -10.75 4.45
CA SER A 192 -22.14 -10.23 5.66
C SER A 192 -21.37 -10.79 6.85
N GLN A 193 -21.17 -9.97 7.89
CA GLN A 193 -20.30 -10.30 9.03
C GLN A 193 -18.83 -10.43 8.63
N SER A 194 -18.41 -9.61 7.66
CA SER A 194 -17.01 -9.49 7.27
C SER A 194 -16.27 -8.59 8.24
N CYS A 195 -15.00 -8.93 8.47
CA CYS A 195 -14.08 -8.12 9.26
C CYS A 195 -13.42 -7.05 8.40
N HIS A 196 -13.47 -7.19 7.08
CA HIS A 196 -12.94 -6.23 6.13
C HIS A 196 -13.99 -5.17 5.81
N HIS A 197 -13.61 -3.90 5.91
CA HIS A 197 -14.52 -2.76 5.67
C HIS A 197 -14.54 -2.29 4.20
N HIS A 198 -13.72 -2.89 3.34
CA HIS A 198 -13.56 -2.49 1.94
C HIS A 198 -14.59 -3.18 1.03
N PHE A 199 -15.81 -2.64 1.03
CA PHE A 199 -16.85 -3.01 0.05
C PHE A 199 -17.19 -1.80 -0.81
N ALA A 200 -17.25 -2.00 -2.13
CA ALA A 200 -17.59 -0.96 -3.08
C ALA A 200 -19.07 -0.53 -2.97
N TYR A 201 -19.95 -1.45 -2.55
CA TYR A 201 -21.38 -1.21 -2.44
C TYR A 201 -21.91 -1.65 -1.08
N ILE A 202 -22.82 -0.86 -0.51
CA ILE A 202 -23.36 -1.10 0.83
C ILE A 202 -24.32 -2.30 0.88
N ASN A 203 -24.96 -2.63 -0.25
CA ASN A 203 -25.92 -3.72 -0.35
C ASN A 203 -26.01 -4.28 -1.77
N ARG A 204 -26.67 -5.44 -1.89
CA ARG A 204 -26.79 -6.14 -3.17
C ARG A 204 -27.56 -5.34 -4.20
N SER A 205 -28.59 -4.60 -3.80
CA SER A 205 -29.39 -3.77 -4.70
C SER A 205 -28.58 -2.65 -5.35
N GLN A 206 -27.74 -1.93 -4.59
CA GLN A 206 -26.85 -0.90 -5.17
C GLN A 206 -25.80 -1.51 -6.08
N CYS A 207 -25.25 -2.67 -5.69
CA CYS A 207 -24.33 -3.39 -6.56
C CYS A 207 -25.03 -3.85 -7.85
N GLN A 208 -26.28 -4.32 -7.77
CA GLN A 208 -27.06 -4.77 -8.92
C GLN A 208 -27.47 -3.61 -9.81
N GLU A 209 -27.85 -2.47 -9.26
CA GLU A 209 -28.14 -1.25 -10.00
C GLU A 209 -26.89 -0.78 -10.76
N ALA A 210 -25.71 -0.81 -10.11
CA ALA A 210 -24.44 -0.54 -10.78
C ALA A 210 -24.12 -1.60 -11.85
N ALA A 211 -24.39 -2.89 -11.59
CA ALA A 211 -24.22 -3.97 -12.56
C ALA A 211 -25.16 -3.79 -13.77
N GLU A 212 -26.39 -3.33 -13.54
CA GLU A 212 -27.41 -3.08 -14.54
C GLU A 212 -27.07 -1.82 -15.34
N GLU A 213 -26.56 -0.77 -14.71
CA GLU A 213 -26.06 0.45 -15.36
C GLU A 213 -24.82 0.15 -16.24
N LEU A 214 -23.89 -0.68 -15.75
CA LEU A 214 -22.79 -1.25 -16.53
C LEU A 214 -23.30 -2.16 -17.66
N SER A 215 -24.34 -2.96 -17.43
CA SER A 215 -24.94 -3.82 -18.46
C SER A 215 -25.67 -3.02 -19.54
N ALA A 216 -26.29 -1.89 -19.18
CA ALA A 216 -26.97 -0.97 -20.08
C ALA A 216 -25.96 -0.23 -20.96
N LEU A 217 -24.77 0.10 -20.41
CA LEU A 217 -23.63 0.59 -21.19
C LEU A 217 -23.06 -0.48 -22.13
N VAL A 218 -23.08 -1.75 -21.73
CA VAL A 218 -22.68 -2.91 -22.55
C VAL A 218 -23.75 -3.32 -23.58
N THR A 219 -25.01 -2.85 -23.48
CA THR A 219 -26.07 -3.21 -24.45
C THR A 219 -25.88 -2.56 -25.83
N SER A 220 -24.88 -1.69 -25.98
CA SER A 220 -24.39 -1.21 -27.29
C SER A 220 -23.25 -2.06 -27.88
N VAL A 221 -22.75 -3.06 -27.13
CA VAL A 221 -21.76 -4.01 -27.58
C VAL A 221 -22.44 -5.37 -27.67
N PRO A 222 -22.60 -5.98 -28.85
CA PRO A 222 -23.11 -7.34 -28.93
C PRO A 222 -22.16 -8.25 -28.15
N ALA A 223 -22.65 -8.76 -27.02
CA ALA A 223 -22.05 -9.87 -26.31
C ALA A 223 -22.28 -11.16 -27.11
N THR A 224 -21.62 -11.27 -28.27
CA THR A 224 -21.10 -12.57 -28.66
C THR A 224 -19.75 -12.67 -28.00
N SER A 225 -19.69 -13.44 -26.92
CA SER A 225 -18.52 -14.28 -26.70
C SER A 225 -18.53 -15.33 -27.80
N PRO A 226 -17.64 -15.27 -28.81
CA PRO A 226 -16.96 -16.48 -29.17
C PRO A 226 -15.91 -16.68 -28.06
N SER A 227 -16.01 -17.81 -27.36
CA SER A 227 -14.87 -18.47 -26.72
C SER A 227 -13.58 -18.04 -27.45
N ALA A 228 -12.76 -17.21 -26.79
CA ALA A 228 -11.49 -16.77 -27.36
C ALA A 228 -10.68 -18.04 -27.60
N ARG A 229 -10.71 -18.51 -28.85
CA ARG A 229 -9.89 -19.62 -29.28
C ARG A 229 -8.46 -19.18 -29.07
N ALA A 230 -7.61 -20.07 -28.54
CA ALA A 230 -6.26 -19.81 -28.03
C ALA A 230 -5.24 -19.19 -29.04
N ASP A 231 -5.69 -18.70 -30.19
CA ASP A 231 -4.89 -18.25 -31.33
C ASP A 231 -5.25 -16.81 -31.78
N SER A 232 -5.75 -15.91 -30.91
CA SER A 232 -6.08 -14.52 -31.29
C SER A 232 -5.57 -13.47 -30.29
N ALA A 233 -5.02 -12.35 -30.79
CA ALA A 233 -4.50 -11.24 -29.99
C ALA A 233 -5.17 -9.91 -30.42
N PRO A 234 -5.32 -8.96 -29.49
CA PRO A 234 -5.97 -7.68 -29.75
C PRO A 234 -5.05 -6.74 -30.56
N VAL A 235 -5.56 -6.22 -31.67
CA VAL A 235 -4.90 -5.21 -32.52
C VAL A 235 -5.65 -3.87 -32.39
N PRO A 236 -4.99 -2.75 -32.09
CA PRO A 236 -5.66 -1.46 -31.90
C PRO A 236 -6.24 -0.92 -33.20
N LEU A 237 -7.53 -0.60 -33.21
CA LEU A 237 -8.27 0.02 -34.31
C LEU A 237 -8.42 1.53 -34.13
N SER A 238 -8.73 2.00 -32.93
CA SER A 238 -8.86 3.42 -32.62
C SER A 238 -8.49 3.72 -31.18
N GLN A 239 -7.84 4.86 -30.97
CA GLN A 239 -7.46 5.34 -29.66
C GLN A 239 -8.58 6.21 -29.08
N ALA A 240 -8.90 6.03 -27.80
CA ALA A 240 -9.97 6.74 -27.12
C ALA A 240 -9.61 8.17 -26.78
N SER A 241 -10.63 9.02 -26.77
CA SER A 241 -10.56 10.41 -26.34
C SER A 241 -10.76 10.60 -24.83
N GLY A 242 -11.22 9.58 -24.10
CA GLY A 242 -11.48 9.64 -22.66
C GLY A 242 -12.80 10.34 -22.30
N GLN A 243 -13.69 10.53 -23.27
CA GLN A 243 -15.03 11.11 -23.05
C GLN A 243 -16.11 10.03 -22.88
N PRO A 244 -17.26 10.35 -22.26
CA PRO A 244 -18.39 9.43 -22.18
C PRO A 244 -18.83 8.97 -23.58
N GLY A 245 -18.71 7.66 -23.86
CA GLY A 245 -19.00 7.06 -25.17
C GLY A 245 -17.77 6.73 -26.03
N ASP A 246 -16.59 7.26 -25.69
CA ASP A 246 -15.30 6.99 -26.35
C ASP A 246 -14.18 6.97 -25.29
N CYS A 247 -14.41 6.16 -24.26
CA CYS A 247 -13.57 6.10 -23.07
C CYS A 247 -12.36 5.16 -23.26
N CYS A 248 -12.51 4.11 -24.07
CA CYS A 248 -11.52 3.04 -24.18
C CYS A 248 -11.10 2.81 -25.63
N ASP A 249 -9.81 2.54 -25.83
CA ASP A 249 -9.28 2.13 -27.13
C ASP A 249 -10.04 0.91 -27.64
N VAL A 250 -10.34 0.92 -28.94
CA VAL A 250 -11.05 -0.18 -29.61
C VAL A 250 -10.03 -1.12 -30.22
N PHE A 251 -10.15 -2.42 -29.94
CA PHE A 251 -9.27 -3.46 -30.48
C PHE A 251 -10.06 -4.50 -31.28
N GLU A 252 -9.45 -5.02 -32.35
CA GLU A 252 -9.96 -6.17 -33.09
C GLU A 252 -9.12 -7.41 -32.75
N CYS A 253 -9.78 -8.52 -32.41
CA CYS A 253 -9.10 -9.79 -32.18
C CYS A 253 -8.71 -10.42 -33.52
N GLN A 254 -7.45 -10.27 -33.91
CA GLN A 254 -6.92 -10.90 -35.09
C GLN A 254 -6.25 -12.23 -34.73
N LYS A 255 -6.40 -13.24 -35.60
CA LYS A 255 -5.78 -14.55 -35.41
C LYS A 255 -4.25 -14.41 -35.46
N VAL A 256 -3.58 -14.66 -34.35
CA VAL A 256 -2.11 -14.61 -34.25
C VAL A 256 -1.54 -16.02 -34.27
N SER A 257 -0.40 -16.15 -34.94
CA SER A 257 0.50 -17.26 -34.72
C SER A 257 0.99 -17.25 -33.27
N PRO A 258 1.22 -18.42 -32.62
CA PRO A 258 1.88 -18.51 -31.31
C PRO A 258 3.38 -18.13 -31.36
N LYS A 259 3.78 -17.42 -32.41
CA LYS A 259 5.14 -16.99 -32.69
C LYS A 259 5.20 -15.47 -32.67
N CYS A 260 6.23 -14.94 -32.04
CA CYS A 260 6.55 -13.51 -32.05
C CYS A 260 7.37 -13.18 -33.29
N VAL A 261 7.22 -11.98 -33.83
CA VAL A 261 8.01 -11.52 -34.97
C VAL A 261 8.75 -10.25 -34.58
N HIS A 262 10.08 -10.28 -34.63
CA HIS A 262 10.93 -9.10 -34.45
C HIS A 262 11.93 -8.99 -35.60
N ASN A 263 11.99 -7.81 -36.25
CA ASN A 263 12.82 -7.56 -37.43
C ASN A 263 12.71 -8.62 -38.55
N GLY A 264 11.49 -9.14 -38.76
CA GLY A 264 11.22 -10.18 -39.77
C GLY A 264 11.68 -11.59 -39.40
N LYS A 265 12.22 -11.80 -38.19
CA LYS A 265 12.54 -13.12 -37.65
C LYS A 265 11.41 -13.60 -36.73
N GLU A 266 11.00 -14.85 -36.91
CA GLU A 266 10.01 -15.52 -36.07
C GLU A 266 10.68 -16.18 -34.85
N PHE A 267 10.04 -16.05 -33.68
CA PHE A 267 10.42 -16.64 -32.41
C PHE A 267 9.27 -17.48 -31.87
N SER A 268 9.57 -18.70 -31.42
CA SER A 268 8.57 -19.67 -30.96
C SER A 268 8.11 -19.38 -29.52
N GLU A 269 7.00 -19.98 -29.09
CA GLU A 269 6.55 -19.94 -27.70
C GLU A 269 7.68 -20.32 -26.73
N GLY A 270 7.91 -19.47 -25.72
CA GLY A 270 8.96 -19.61 -24.71
C GLY A 270 10.36 -19.17 -25.16
N GLU A 271 10.57 -18.90 -26.45
CA GLU A 271 11.87 -18.51 -27.00
C GLU A 271 12.30 -17.13 -26.47
N VAL A 272 13.53 -17.06 -25.97
CA VAL A 272 14.14 -15.84 -25.45
C VAL A 272 15.07 -15.25 -26.51
N TYR A 273 14.89 -13.97 -26.81
CA TYR A 273 15.69 -13.26 -27.80
C TYR A 273 15.95 -11.81 -27.38
N ARG A 274 17.04 -11.25 -27.89
CA ARG A 274 17.38 -9.84 -27.67
C ARG A 274 16.77 -9.00 -28.78
N MET A 275 15.96 -8.00 -28.40
CA MET A 275 15.44 -7.03 -29.36
C MET A 275 16.53 -6.04 -29.78
N ASP A 276 17.34 -5.62 -28.80
CA ASP A 276 18.54 -4.81 -28.91
C ASP A 276 19.49 -5.15 -27.74
N PRO A 277 20.66 -4.52 -27.60
CA PRO A 277 21.60 -4.82 -26.52
C PRO A 277 21.00 -4.74 -25.11
N CYS A 278 20.01 -3.87 -24.90
CA CYS A 278 19.40 -3.58 -23.61
C CYS A 278 18.08 -4.31 -23.35
N TRP A 279 17.40 -4.82 -24.38
CA TRP A 279 16.09 -5.44 -24.23
C TRP A 279 16.15 -6.95 -24.45
N LEU A 280 15.82 -7.70 -23.41
CA LEU A 280 15.66 -9.15 -23.44
C LEU A 280 14.18 -9.51 -23.40
N CYS A 281 13.71 -10.22 -24.42
CA CYS A 281 12.32 -10.58 -24.62
C CYS A 281 12.13 -12.09 -24.55
N GLN A 282 10.99 -12.53 -24.01
CA GLN A 282 10.51 -13.89 -24.13
C GLN A 282 9.18 -13.90 -24.88
N CYS A 283 9.07 -14.75 -25.90
CA CYS A 283 7.81 -14.90 -26.62
C CYS A 283 6.81 -15.72 -25.78
N ARG A 284 5.61 -15.20 -25.55
CA ARG A 284 4.50 -15.94 -24.95
C ARG A 284 3.18 -15.59 -25.62
N GLY A 285 2.47 -16.58 -26.15
CA GLY A 285 1.22 -16.43 -26.89
C GLY A 285 1.30 -15.52 -28.11
N GLY A 286 2.46 -15.47 -28.80
CA GLY A 286 2.69 -14.54 -29.90
C GLY A 286 2.98 -13.08 -29.48
N ILE A 287 3.05 -12.82 -28.17
CA ILE A 287 3.38 -11.50 -27.60
C ILE A 287 4.79 -11.54 -27.01
N SER A 288 5.56 -10.48 -27.26
CA SER A 288 6.95 -10.35 -26.78
C SER A 288 6.97 -9.70 -25.39
N PHE A 289 7.27 -10.48 -24.35
CA PHE A 289 7.40 -9.99 -22.98
C PHE A 289 8.85 -9.58 -22.73
N CYS A 290 9.10 -8.27 -22.65
CA CYS A 290 10.46 -7.73 -22.63
C CYS A 290 10.81 -7.07 -21.32
N SER A 291 12.07 -7.24 -20.92
CA SER A 291 12.69 -6.61 -19.77
C SER A 291 13.89 -5.79 -20.23
N LYS A 292 14.08 -4.62 -19.61
CA LYS A 292 15.19 -3.73 -19.89
C LYS A 292 16.32 -4.05 -18.91
N ALA A 293 17.54 -4.16 -19.43
CA ALA A 293 18.74 -4.30 -18.61
C ALA A 293 18.98 -3.03 -17.79
N GLU A 294 19.22 -3.22 -16.49
CA GLU A 294 19.65 -2.16 -15.57
C GLU A 294 21.17 -2.23 -15.42
N CYS A 295 21.84 -1.10 -15.63
CA CYS A 295 23.29 -1.01 -15.54
C CYS A 295 23.71 -0.55 -14.14
N ALA A 296 24.80 -1.12 -13.64
CA ALA A 296 25.41 -0.67 -12.39
C ALA A 296 25.97 0.76 -12.54
N GLU A 297 25.92 1.54 -11.48
CA GLU A 297 26.66 2.81 -11.39
C GLU A 297 28.15 2.50 -11.34
N LEU A 298 28.93 3.07 -12.27
CA LEU A 298 30.37 2.89 -12.34
C LEU A 298 31.08 4.03 -11.60
N ASP A 299 32.09 3.67 -10.80
CA ASP A 299 32.99 4.61 -10.12
C ASP A 299 34.37 4.60 -10.80
N CYS A 300 34.44 5.09 -12.05
CA CYS A 300 35.67 5.20 -12.83
C CYS A 300 35.60 6.36 -13.82
N GLU A 301 36.75 6.98 -14.11
CA GLU A 301 36.81 8.17 -14.98
C GLU A 301 36.70 7.84 -16.47
N ASN A 302 37.15 6.65 -16.89
CA ASN A 302 37.12 6.20 -18.27
C ASN A 302 36.34 4.89 -18.40
N PHE A 303 35.36 4.88 -19.31
CA PHE A 303 34.53 3.71 -19.60
C PHE A 303 34.26 3.60 -21.10
N TYR A 304 33.88 2.41 -21.54
CA TYR A 304 33.36 2.18 -22.88
C TYR A 304 32.20 1.18 -22.83
N ILE A 305 31.35 1.17 -23.86
CA ILE A 305 30.28 0.18 -24.00
C ILE A 305 30.76 -0.85 -25.03
N PRO A 306 30.95 -2.13 -24.66
CA PRO A 306 31.33 -3.16 -25.62
C PRO A 306 30.29 -3.31 -26.72
N GLU A 307 30.73 -3.65 -27.93
CA GLU A 307 29.83 -3.83 -29.06
C GLU A 307 28.82 -4.96 -28.78
N GLY A 308 27.53 -4.66 -28.90
CA GLY A 308 26.44 -5.61 -28.64
C GLY A 308 26.01 -5.70 -27.17
N GLU A 309 26.66 -5.00 -26.24
CA GLU A 309 26.28 -4.92 -24.84
C GLU A 309 25.52 -3.64 -24.51
N CYS A 310 24.66 -3.71 -23.49
CA CYS A 310 23.88 -2.55 -23.04
C CYS A 310 24.71 -1.61 -22.14
N CYS A 311 25.49 -2.22 -21.25
CA CYS A 311 26.04 -1.51 -20.10
C CYS A 311 27.51 -1.13 -20.31
N PRO A 312 27.91 0.06 -19.83
CA PRO A 312 29.30 0.47 -19.86
C PRO A 312 30.14 -0.39 -18.93
N VAL A 313 31.42 -0.51 -19.27
CA VAL A 313 32.46 -1.11 -18.42
C VAL A 313 33.63 -0.13 -18.31
N CYS A 314 34.29 -0.12 -17.16
CA CYS A 314 35.47 0.71 -16.95
C CYS A 314 36.61 0.26 -17.88
N LEU A 315 37.33 1.23 -18.44
CA LEU A 315 38.59 0.99 -19.13
C LEU A 315 39.65 0.81 -18.05
N ASP A 316 40.03 -0.43 -17.75
CA ASP A 316 41.14 -0.73 -16.85
C ASP A 316 42.44 -0.18 -17.46
N VAL A 317 42.89 0.98 -16.98
CA VAL A 317 44.25 1.47 -17.21
C VAL A 317 45.20 0.75 -16.24
N GLU A 318 45.22 -0.58 -16.26
CA GLU A 318 46.28 -1.40 -15.63
C GLU A 318 46.66 -2.66 -16.46
N LEU A 319 46.30 -2.74 -17.75
CA LEU A 319 46.81 -3.79 -18.65
C LEU A 319 48.23 -3.49 -19.21
N LEU A 320 49.14 -2.99 -18.37
CA LEU A 320 50.58 -3.02 -18.63
C LEU A 320 51.40 -3.75 -17.57
N SER A 321 50.77 -4.52 -16.67
CA SER A 321 51.49 -5.53 -15.90
C SER A 321 50.81 -6.89 -15.98
N VAL A 322 51.25 -7.66 -16.98
CA VAL A 322 51.59 -9.08 -16.93
C VAL A 322 50.82 -9.94 -15.90
N ASP A 323 50.05 -10.90 -16.44
CA ASP A 323 49.41 -12.06 -15.78
C ASP A 323 48.11 -11.84 -14.98
N SER A 324 46.97 -11.80 -15.68
CA SER A 324 45.74 -12.39 -15.11
C SER A 324 44.87 -13.02 -16.21
N THR A 325 45.15 -14.28 -16.52
CA THR A 325 44.37 -15.13 -17.44
C THR A 325 43.26 -15.89 -16.74
N LYS A 326 42.84 -15.49 -15.53
CA LYS A 326 41.82 -16.20 -14.76
C LYS A 326 40.48 -15.49 -14.82
N ALA A 327 39.47 -16.20 -15.33
CA ALA A 327 38.08 -15.78 -15.27
C ALA A 327 37.62 -15.61 -13.80
N SER A 328 36.69 -14.68 -13.56
CA SER A 328 36.12 -14.41 -12.24
C SER A 328 34.65 -14.02 -12.35
N CYS A 329 33.85 -14.28 -11.32
CA CYS A 329 32.43 -13.91 -11.25
C CYS A 329 32.10 -13.21 -9.92
N TRP A 330 31.03 -12.40 -9.91
CA TRP A 330 30.64 -11.60 -8.73
C TRP A 330 29.48 -12.27 -7.98
N VAL A 331 29.64 -12.55 -6.68
CA VAL A 331 28.60 -13.17 -5.82
C VAL A 331 28.61 -12.52 -4.44
N ASN A 332 27.45 -12.12 -3.90
CA ASN A 332 27.29 -11.51 -2.57
C ASN A 332 28.28 -10.36 -2.28
N ASN A 333 28.39 -9.41 -3.20
CA ASN A 333 29.32 -8.27 -3.15
C ASN A 333 30.81 -8.66 -3.04
N LYS A 334 31.20 -9.87 -3.46
CA LYS A 334 32.60 -10.30 -3.47
C LYS A 334 32.97 -10.92 -4.83
N LEU A 335 34.08 -10.47 -5.40
CA LEU A 335 34.67 -11.07 -6.59
C LEU A 335 35.24 -12.46 -6.23
N ARG A 336 34.83 -13.47 -6.99
CA ARG A 336 35.25 -14.87 -6.85
C ARG A 336 36.07 -15.29 -8.04
N ALA A 337 37.18 -15.97 -7.80
CA ALA A 337 38.00 -16.53 -8.88
C ALA A 337 37.36 -17.82 -9.43
N HIS A 338 37.59 -18.11 -10.71
CA HIS A 338 37.22 -19.40 -11.32
C HIS A 338 37.79 -20.57 -10.48
N GLU A 339 36.91 -21.51 -10.08
CA GLU A 339 37.16 -22.66 -9.18
C GLU A 339 37.33 -22.36 -7.68
N GLU A 340 37.08 -21.13 -7.21
CA GLU A 340 36.99 -20.85 -5.77
C GLU A 340 35.82 -21.63 -5.15
N GLN A 341 36.07 -22.44 -4.12
CA GLN A 341 35.02 -23.08 -3.31
C GLN A 341 34.74 -22.23 -2.06
N TRP A 342 33.48 -21.86 -1.86
CA TRP A 342 33.02 -21.19 -0.65
C TRP A 342 31.75 -21.86 -0.11
N LYS A 343 31.47 -21.66 1.18
CA LYS A 343 30.16 -21.93 1.77
C LYS A 343 29.35 -20.65 1.77
N GLU A 344 28.08 -20.74 1.40
CA GLU A 344 27.09 -19.72 1.74
C GLU A 344 26.76 -19.86 3.22
N ASP A 345 26.84 -18.74 3.94
CA ASP A 345 26.44 -18.63 5.35
C ASP A 345 24.91 -18.55 5.48
#